data_AF-S3C891-F1
#
_entry.id   AF-S3C891-F1
#
_cell.length_a   1.000
_cell.length_b   1.000
_cell.length_c   1.000
_cell.angle_alpha   90.00
_cell.angle_beta   90.00
_cell.angle_gamma   90.00
#
_symmetry.space_group_name_H-M   'P 1'
#
loop_
_entity.id
_entity.type
_entity.pdbx_description
1 polymer ?
#
loop_
_entity_poly.entity_id
_entity_poly.type
_entity_poly.pdbx_seq_one_letter_code
_entity_poly.pdbx_strand_id
1 'polypeptide(L)'
;MDISPLPETPPPAHWGLLRDEVLALRKLFGYWHQDTAQTLSPSSDLPAYLGHALPGSTMSDVLLVAFDVDTKHSYETLANDQEFHIGISILDTRSVHDYILAPAPYKVETAIQSYQFNVGDSKYIRRVARNFLFGDAEAIQLVDLESKFENLTVGRQMILVFHGGSASDWKIFQGLQLDQQPLFVLETVKAAQHPLRLSYRWSLEKLLDTFHIPFAALHAAGNGAHFFLRALAMIAVKDAESRPDGAADDAWVQAMTDIARLQLPARPEPGPTADEIRHQDNQEAKERRKAKRAAKIERRRREREDRSFASISADPDLDEALPPAITEHCSA
;
A
#
# COMPACT_ATOMS: atom_id res chain seq x y z
N MET A 1 32.79 17.26 -41.82
CA MET A 1 33.51 16.95 -40.57
C MET A 1 32.55 16.12 -39.75
N ASP A 2 32.87 14.84 -39.60
CA ASP A 2 32.04 13.86 -38.93
C ASP A 2 32.37 13.93 -37.43
N ILE A 3 31.43 14.44 -36.62
CA ILE A 3 31.59 14.53 -35.16
C ILE A 3 30.88 13.32 -34.58
N SER A 4 31.54 12.16 -34.70
CA SER A 4 31.12 10.99 -33.95
C SER A 4 31.34 11.25 -32.45
N PRO A 5 30.33 11.00 -31.58
CA PRO A 5 30.49 11.18 -30.15
C PRO A 5 31.58 10.24 -29.63
N LEU A 6 32.51 10.80 -28.84
CA LEU A 6 33.53 10.02 -28.17
C LEU A 6 32.87 8.96 -27.27
N PRO A 7 33.41 7.73 -27.22
CA PRO A 7 32.88 6.68 -26.37
C PRO A 7 32.91 7.14 -24.91
N GLU A 8 31.75 7.15 -24.25
CA GLU A 8 31.66 7.43 -22.82
C GLU A 8 32.46 6.37 -22.06
N THR A 9 33.57 6.79 -21.46
CA THR A 9 34.32 5.92 -20.55
C THR A 9 33.44 5.63 -19.34
N PRO A 10 33.26 4.35 -18.94
CA PRO A 10 32.47 4.03 -17.78
C PRO A 10 33.05 4.73 -16.53
N PRO A 11 32.20 5.22 -15.63
CA PRO A 11 32.68 5.88 -14.42
C PRO A 11 33.58 4.94 -13.61
N PRO A 12 34.62 5.47 -12.93
CA PRO A 12 35.55 4.67 -12.15
C PRO A 12 34.81 3.89 -11.05
N ALA A 13 35.30 2.69 -10.75
CA ALA A 13 34.75 1.84 -9.70
C ALA A 13 34.79 2.59 -8.35
N HIS A 14 33.63 2.78 -7.74
CA HIS A 14 33.49 3.38 -6.41
C HIS A 14 33.32 2.24 -5.38
N TRP A 15 33.81 2.42 -4.16
CA TRP A 15 33.67 1.42 -3.09
C TRP A 15 32.48 1.67 -2.17
N GLY A 16 31.79 2.81 -2.37
CA GLY A 16 30.79 3.29 -1.45
C GLY A 16 31.39 3.86 -0.16
N LEU A 17 30.68 4.77 0.48
CA LEU A 17 31.09 5.29 1.79
C LEU A 17 30.54 4.39 2.89
N LEU A 18 31.41 3.77 3.69
CA LEU A 18 31.00 3.12 4.94
C LEU A 18 30.60 4.20 5.93
N ARG A 19 29.33 4.19 6.34
CA ARG A 19 28.73 5.17 7.25
C ARG A 19 28.13 4.50 8.47
N ASP A 20 27.87 5.30 9.49
CA ASP A 20 27.23 4.88 10.74
C ASP A 20 25.92 4.13 10.51
N GLU A 21 25.15 4.44 9.46
CA GLU A 21 23.92 3.69 9.15
C GLU A 21 24.19 2.19 8.86
N VAL A 22 25.29 1.87 8.18
CA VAL A 22 25.67 0.48 7.89
C VAL A 22 26.17 -0.21 9.15
N LEU A 23 26.94 0.51 9.97
CA LEU A 23 27.43 0.01 11.25
C LEU A 23 26.28 -0.24 12.23
N ALA A 24 25.28 0.65 12.24
CA ALA A 24 24.03 0.48 12.96
C ALA A 24 23.31 -0.79 12.51
N LEU A 25 23.14 -1.03 11.20
CA LEU A 25 22.46 -2.23 10.69
C LEU A 25 23.11 -3.52 11.15
N ARG A 26 24.44 -3.61 11.04
CA ARG A 26 25.21 -4.75 11.52
C ARG A 26 24.97 -5.03 13.00
N LYS A 27 24.94 -3.98 13.84
CA LYS A 27 24.69 -4.09 15.28
C LYS A 27 23.23 -4.44 15.59
N LEU A 28 22.28 -3.77 14.94
CA LEU A 28 20.85 -3.98 15.12
C LEU A 28 20.43 -5.39 14.75
N PHE A 29 20.93 -5.93 13.65
CA PHE A 29 20.59 -7.28 13.19
C PHE A 29 21.58 -8.35 13.65
N GLY A 30 22.57 -7.99 14.45
CA GLY A 30 23.43 -8.97 15.12
C GLY A 30 24.46 -9.67 14.24
N TYR A 31 24.66 -9.24 12.99
CA TYR A 31 25.69 -9.76 12.09
C TYR A 31 27.01 -8.95 12.18
N TRP A 32 27.21 -8.27 13.32
CA TRP A 32 28.45 -7.58 13.70
C TRP A 32 29.42 -8.54 14.41
N HIS A 33 30.54 -8.89 13.76
CA HIS A 33 31.65 -9.59 14.43
C HIS A 33 32.67 -8.62 15.01
N GLN A 34 33.14 -8.88 16.24
CA GLN A 34 34.07 -8.01 16.98
C GLN A 34 35.38 -7.73 16.22
N ASP A 35 35.82 -8.62 15.33
CA ASP A 35 37.04 -8.44 14.53
C ASP A 35 36.94 -7.28 13.52
N THR A 36 35.73 -6.85 13.17
CA THR A 36 35.53 -5.64 12.33
C THR A 36 35.64 -4.31 13.09
N ALA A 37 35.80 -4.32 14.42
CA ALA A 37 35.96 -3.11 15.22
C ALA A 37 37.22 -2.28 14.88
N GLN A 38 38.22 -2.89 14.21
CA GLN A 38 39.41 -2.16 13.73
C GLN A 38 39.13 -1.25 12.53
N THR A 39 37.96 -1.33 11.91
CA THR A 39 37.57 -0.47 10.76
C THR A 39 36.70 0.73 11.14
N LEU A 40 36.38 0.90 12.43
CA LEU A 40 35.69 2.09 12.90
C LEU A 40 36.60 3.30 12.75
N SER A 41 36.20 4.26 11.90
CA SER A 41 36.84 5.56 11.86
C SER A 41 36.77 6.18 13.27
N PRO A 42 37.82 6.85 13.77
CA PRO A 42 37.81 7.56 15.04
C PRO A 42 36.70 8.63 15.18
N SER A 43 35.98 8.91 14.09
CA SER A 43 34.93 9.92 13.95
C SER A 43 33.51 9.35 13.84
N SER A 44 33.27 8.09 14.20
CA SER A 44 31.92 7.50 14.20
C SER A 44 31.06 8.15 15.29
N ASP A 45 29.92 8.72 14.91
CA ASP A 45 28.91 9.27 15.83
C ASP A 45 27.90 8.18 16.24
N LEU A 46 28.10 6.94 15.80
CA LEU A 46 27.26 5.79 16.17
C LEU A 46 27.14 5.64 17.70
N PRO A 47 25.92 5.59 18.25
CA PRO A 47 25.71 5.39 19.67
C PRO A 47 26.28 4.05 20.18
N ALA A 48 26.91 4.12 21.35
CA ALA A 48 27.40 2.93 22.06
C ALA A 48 26.27 1.94 22.41
N TYR A 49 25.02 2.42 22.50
CA TYR A 49 23.83 1.62 22.80
C TYR A 49 22.78 1.77 21.69
N LEU A 50 22.30 0.65 21.14
CA LEU A 50 21.23 0.60 20.11
C LEU A 50 20.11 -0.38 20.49
N GLY A 51 19.87 -0.53 21.80
CA GLY A 51 18.91 -1.51 22.32
C GLY A 51 19.60 -2.68 23.02
N HIS A 52 18.83 -3.34 23.90
CA HIS A 52 19.23 -4.62 24.47
C HIS A 52 19.20 -5.71 23.40
N ALA A 53 19.99 -6.76 23.56
CA ALA A 53 19.89 -7.92 22.67
C ALA A 53 18.64 -8.75 22.99
N LEU A 54 18.04 -9.36 21.97
CA LEU A 54 16.98 -10.35 22.14
C LEU A 54 17.53 -11.59 22.89
N PRO A 55 16.71 -12.26 23.71
CA PRO A 55 17.15 -13.46 24.44
C PRO A 55 17.68 -14.54 23.48
N GLY A 56 18.94 -14.93 23.66
CA GLY A 56 19.59 -15.95 22.84
C GLY A 56 20.07 -15.49 21.45
N SER A 57 20.05 -14.19 21.17
CA SER A 57 20.47 -13.61 19.89
C SER A 57 21.40 -12.41 20.07
N THR A 58 22.13 -12.06 19.02
CA THR A 58 22.91 -10.82 18.90
C THR A 58 22.08 -9.67 18.30
N MET A 59 20.87 -9.94 17.81
CA MET A 59 19.95 -8.95 17.27
C MET A 59 19.41 -8.06 18.41
N SER A 60 19.32 -6.75 18.18
CA SER A 60 18.75 -5.80 19.14
C SER A 60 17.23 -5.91 19.20
N ASP A 61 16.67 -5.77 20.41
CA ASP A 61 15.24 -5.73 20.71
C ASP A 61 14.71 -4.29 20.57
N VAL A 62 14.29 -3.93 19.36
CA VAL A 62 13.83 -2.58 19.01
C VAL A 62 12.74 -2.63 17.95
N LEU A 63 12.03 -1.51 17.78
CA LEU A 63 11.20 -1.26 16.62
C LEU A 63 12.00 -0.45 15.59
N LEU A 64 12.01 -0.87 14.33
CA LEU A 64 12.41 -0.01 13.23
C LEU A 64 11.15 0.67 12.71
N VAL A 65 11.05 1.98 12.93
CA VAL A 65 9.88 2.78 12.60
C VAL A 65 10.22 3.63 11.39
N ALA A 66 9.66 3.32 10.23
CA ALA A 66 9.76 4.14 9.03
C ALA A 66 8.66 5.19 8.99
N PHE A 67 9.02 6.41 8.68
CA PHE A 67 8.11 7.55 8.60
C PHE A 67 8.25 8.23 7.23
N ASP A 68 7.13 8.52 6.60
CA ASP A 68 7.05 9.19 5.31
C ASP A 68 5.85 10.15 5.27
N VAL A 69 5.97 11.24 4.53
CA VAL A 69 4.89 12.23 4.37
C VAL A 69 4.79 12.62 2.92
N ASP A 70 3.59 12.50 2.36
CA ASP A 70 3.29 13.01 1.02
C ASP A 70 2.31 14.18 1.15
N THR A 71 2.83 15.36 0.77
CA THR A 71 2.10 16.62 0.74
C THR A 71 2.37 17.36 -0.57
N LYS A 72 1.36 18.08 -1.05
CA LYS A 72 1.50 19.03 -2.17
C LYS A 72 2.00 20.40 -1.74
N HIS A 73 2.09 20.64 -0.44
CA HIS A 73 2.49 21.92 0.16
C HIS A 73 3.95 21.88 0.63
N SER A 74 4.48 23.01 1.08
CA SER A 74 5.83 23.07 1.63
C SER A 74 5.96 22.21 2.90
N TYR A 75 7.07 21.47 3.01
CA TYR A 75 7.44 20.65 4.17
C TYR A 75 7.80 21.46 5.45
N GLU A 76 7.47 22.75 5.50
CA GLU A 76 7.84 23.62 6.63
C GLU A 76 6.83 23.56 7.78
N THR A 77 5.53 23.49 7.48
CA THR A 77 4.46 23.37 8.48
C THR A 77 3.27 22.59 7.92
N LEU A 78 2.86 21.54 8.63
CA LEU A 78 1.62 20.81 8.36
C LEU A 78 0.47 21.45 9.16
N ALA A 79 -0.69 21.61 8.51
CA ALA A 79 -1.88 22.19 9.13
C ALA A 79 -3.15 21.44 8.70
N ASN A 80 -4.17 21.38 9.56
CA ASN A 80 -5.40 20.59 9.33
C ASN A 80 -6.22 21.05 8.10
N ASP A 81 -6.00 22.26 7.59
CA ASP A 81 -6.64 22.78 6.39
C ASP A 81 -5.92 22.36 5.08
N GLN A 82 -4.80 21.65 5.20
CA GLN A 82 -4.05 21.10 4.07
C GLN A 82 -4.46 19.66 3.75
N GLU A 83 -4.15 19.24 2.53
CA GLU A 83 -4.31 17.86 2.07
C GLU A 83 -2.95 17.13 2.06
N PHE A 84 -2.78 16.20 2.99
CA PHE A 84 -1.57 15.36 3.06
C PHE A 84 -1.89 14.00 3.69
N HIS A 85 -0.96 13.07 3.57
CA HIS A 85 -1.05 11.80 4.27
C HIS A 85 0.32 11.36 4.80
N ILE A 86 0.28 10.73 5.96
CA ILE A 86 1.43 10.31 6.75
C ILE A 86 1.47 8.78 6.73
N GLY A 87 2.62 8.24 6.40
CA GLY A 87 2.91 6.82 6.44
C GLY A 87 3.76 6.47 7.64
N ILE A 88 3.34 5.47 8.39
CA ILE A 88 4.13 4.88 9.47
C ILE A 88 4.20 3.39 9.24
N SER A 89 5.41 2.83 9.17
CA SER A 89 5.60 1.39 9.07
C SER A 89 6.56 0.90 10.14
N ILE A 90 6.32 -0.28 10.69
CA ILE A 90 7.03 -0.81 11.84
C ILE A 90 7.49 -2.21 11.52
N LEU A 91 8.80 -2.44 11.63
CA LEU A 91 9.40 -3.76 11.66
C LEU A 91 9.84 -4.05 13.09
N ASP A 92 9.22 -5.04 13.72
CA ASP A 92 9.59 -5.50 15.06
C ASP A 92 10.68 -6.57 14.94
N THR A 93 11.86 -6.33 15.53
CA THR A 93 12.96 -7.29 15.48
C THR A 93 12.62 -8.62 16.17
N ARG A 94 11.69 -8.61 17.14
CA ARG A 94 11.17 -9.86 17.74
C ARG A 94 10.47 -10.73 16.70
N SER A 95 9.69 -10.12 15.80
CA SER A 95 8.99 -10.86 14.75
C SER A 95 9.97 -11.49 13.75
N VAL A 96 11.07 -10.78 13.43
CA VAL A 96 12.14 -11.31 12.58
C VAL A 96 12.84 -12.48 13.27
N HIS A 97 13.22 -12.29 14.53
CA HIS A 97 13.89 -13.32 15.33
C HIS A 97 13.03 -14.57 15.51
N ASP A 98 11.75 -14.41 15.83
CA ASP A 98 10.80 -15.52 15.96
C ASP A 98 10.63 -16.26 14.63
N TYR A 99 10.57 -15.55 13.50
CA TYR A 99 10.53 -16.16 12.17
C TYR A 99 11.81 -16.96 11.85
N ILE A 100 12.99 -16.48 12.26
CA ILE A 100 14.25 -17.20 12.09
C ILE A 100 14.26 -18.50 12.91
N LEU A 101 13.80 -18.45 14.17
CA LEU A 101 13.78 -19.63 15.04
C LEU A 101 12.69 -20.65 14.69
N ALA A 102 11.53 -20.17 14.23
CA ALA A 102 10.37 -20.98 13.93
C ALA A 102 9.57 -20.41 12.74
N PRO A 103 10.02 -20.66 11.49
CA PRO A 103 9.36 -20.14 10.28
C PRO A 103 7.88 -20.56 10.13
N ALA A 104 7.47 -21.65 10.78
CA ALA A 104 6.06 -22.03 10.92
C ALA A 104 5.70 -22.03 12.42
N PRO A 105 4.60 -21.40 12.87
CA PRO A 105 3.47 -20.84 12.13
C PRO A 105 3.58 -19.33 11.81
N TYR A 106 4.76 -18.72 11.98
CA TYR A 106 4.91 -17.28 11.79
C TYR A 106 4.71 -16.87 10.34
N LYS A 107 3.86 -15.86 10.15
CA LYS A 107 3.57 -15.30 8.84
C LYS A 107 4.53 -14.17 8.55
N VAL A 108 5.37 -14.33 7.54
CA VAL A 108 6.28 -13.26 7.07
C VAL A 108 5.51 -11.97 6.73
N GLU A 109 4.23 -12.12 6.36
CA GLU A 109 3.29 -11.04 6.08
C GLU A 109 3.08 -10.09 7.25
N THR A 110 3.30 -10.53 8.50
CA THR A 110 3.13 -9.70 9.69
C THR A 110 4.42 -9.06 10.18
N ALA A 111 5.56 -9.30 9.50
CA ALA A 111 6.85 -8.77 9.91
C ALA A 111 6.88 -7.24 9.85
N ILE A 112 6.25 -6.64 8.83
CA ILE A 112 6.11 -5.20 8.69
C ILE A 112 4.63 -4.83 8.80
N GLN A 113 4.29 -4.06 9.83
CA GLN A 113 2.97 -3.46 9.98
C GLN A 113 2.99 -2.04 9.43
N SER A 114 1.97 -1.66 8.68
CA SER A 114 1.91 -0.34 8.04
C SER A 114 0.59 0.35 8.30
N TYR A 115 0.69 1.66 8.47
CA TYR A 115 -0.40 2.57 8.79
C TYR A 115 -0.33 3.75 7.85
N GLN A 116 -1.49 4.20 7.38
CA GLN A 116 -1.62 5.44 6.63
C GLN A 116 -2.68 6.33 7.27
N PHE A 117 -2.26 7.52 7.68
CA PHE A 117 -3.13 8.54 8.26
C PHE A 117 -3.34 9.67 7.27
N ASN A 118 -4.59 9.96 6.93
CA ASN A 118 -4.96 10.96 5.93
C ASN A 118 -5.59 12.18 6.60
N VAL A 119 -5.13 13.37 6.21
CA VAL A 119 -5.68 14.66 6.63
C VAL A 119 -6.16 15.41 5.39
N GLY A 120 -7.38 15.93 5.44
CA GLY A 120 -8.00 16.69 4.35
C GLY A 120 -9.49 16.39 4.19
N ASP A 121 -10.05 16.79 3.05
CA ASP A 121 -11.48 16.59 2.78
C ASP A 121 -11.85 15.13 2.44
N SER A 122 -13.15 14.81 2.49
CA SER A 122 -13.63 13.45 2.22
C SER A 122 -13.31 12.92 0.82
N LYS A 123 -13.16 13.80 -0.18
CA LYS A 123 -12.86 13.42 -1.57
C LYS A 123 -11.38 13.08 -1.69
N TYR A 124 -10.51 13.87 -1.08
CA TYR A 124 -9.09 13.62 -0.96
C TYR A 124 -8.83 12.28 -0.26
N ILE A 125 -9.39 12.09 0.94
CA ILE A 125 -9.19 10.90 1.76
C ILE A 125 -9.57 9.63 1.00
N ARG A 126 -10.77 9.59 0.39
CA ARG A 126 -11.19 8.45 -0.44
C ARG A 126 -10.26 8.17 -1.62
N ARG A 127 -9.67 9.21 -2.20
CA ARG A 127 -8.74 9.05 -3.33
C ARG A 127 -7.42 8.43 -2.87
N VAL A 128 -6.82 8.94 -1.80
CA VAL A 128 -5.51 8.46 -1.32
C VAL A 128 -5.61 7.11 -0.61
N ALA A 129 -6.72 6.82 0.08
CA ALA A 129 -6.94 5.53 0.74
C ALA A 129 -6.90 4.34 -0.23
N ARG A 130 -7.40 4.51 -1.47
CA ARG A 130 -7.38 3.46 -2.50
C ARG A 130 -5.98 3.09 -3.00
N ASN A 131 -4.98 3.92 -2.72
CA ASN A 131 -3.60 3.67 -3.15
C ASN A 131 -2.78 2.98 -2.06
N PHE A 132 -3.26 2.96 -0.81
CA PHE A 132 -2.59 2.26 0.28
C PHE A 132 -2.74 0.74 0.11
N LEU A 133 -1.63 0.01 0.18
CA LEU A 133 -1.59 -1.42 -0.15
C LEU A 133 -1.61 -2.33 1.08
N PHE A 134 -1.16 -1.83 2.22
CA PHE A 134 -0.75 -2.65 3.36
C PHE A 134 -1.75 -2.60 4.53
N GLY A 135 -3.01 -2.28 4.24
CA GLY A 135 -4.09 -2.23 5.21
C GLY A 135 -5.15 -1.19 4.85
N ASP A 136 -5.86 -0.74 5.87
CA ASP A 136 -6.82 0.35 5.75
C ASP A 136 -6.16 1.69 6.06
N ALA A 137 -6.50 2.72 5.27
CA ALA A 137 -6.06 4.07 5.56
C ALA A 137 -7.08 4.78 6.46
N GLU A 138 -6.61 5.45 7.49
CA GLU A 138 -7.44 6.09 8.50
C GLU A 138 -7.53 7.61 8.25
N ALA A 139 -8.74 8.17 8.34
CA ALA A 139 -8.96 9.61 8.38
C ALA A 139 -8.71 10.11 9.81
N ILE A 140 -7.84 11.10 10.00
CA ILE A 140 -7.52 11.63 11.33
C ILE A 140 -7.57 13.16 11.36
N GLN A 141 -7.67 13.73 12.56
CA GLN A 141 -7.19 15.08 12.81
C GLN A 141 -5.72 15.02 13.25
N LEU A 142 -4.93 16.04 12.91
CA LEU A 142 -3.49 16.02 13.21
C LEU A 142 -3.19 15.93 14.71
N VAL A 143 -4.08 16.48 15.56
CA VAL A 143 -3.98 16.40 17.02
C VAL A 143 -4.05 14.97 17.56
N ASP A 144 -4.67 14.05 16.82
CA ASP A 144 -4.81 12.65 17.25
C ASP A 144 -3.55 11.82 16.94
N LEU A 145 -2.63 12.34 16.10
CA LEU A 145 -1.49 11.59 15.58
C LEU A 145 -0.50 11.18 16.67
N GLU A 146 -0.21 12.07 17.63
CA GLU A 146 0.71 11.80 18.73
C GLU A 146 0.24 10.58 19.54
N SER A 147 -1.03 10.59 19.97
CA SER A 147 -1.61 9.47 20.72
C SER A 147 -1.61 8.15 19.92
N LYS A 148 -1.80 8.23 18.60
CA LYS A 148 -1.73 7.05 17.72
C LYS A 148 -0.30 6.53 17.64
N PHE A 149 0.67 7.41 17.45
CA PHE A 149 2.08 7.05 17.41
C PHE A 149 2.53 6.42 18.73
N GLU A 150 2.17 7.01 19.87
CA GLU A 150 2.41 6.47 21.22
C GLU A 150 1.89 5.04 21.38
N ASN A 151 0.66 4.78 20.92
CA ASN A 151 0.09 3.45 21.00
C ASN A 151 0.84 2.44 20.12
N LEU A 152 1.39 2.87 18.99
CA LEU A 152 2.15 2.01 18.08
C LEU A 152 3.55 1.65 18.61
N THR A 153 4.16 2.52 19.42
CA THR A 153 5.53 2.38 19.94
C THR A 153 5.58 2.01 21.42
N VAL A 154 4.42 1.86 22.08
CA VAL A 154 4.32 1.71 23.54
C VAL A 154 5.23 0.62 24.10
N GLY A 155 6.04 1.01 25.10
CA GLY A 155 6.91 0.09 25.84
C GLY A 155 8.08 -0.47 25.03
N ARG A 156 8.39 0.10 23.86
CA ARG A 156 9.50 -0.35 23.00
C ARG A 156 10.45 0.79 22.67
N GLN A 157 11.74 0.47 22.58
CA GLN A 157 12.74 1.39 22.05
C GLN A 157 12.67 1.39 20.53
N MET A 158 12.92 2.54 19.89
CA MET A 158 12.79 2.70 18.45
C MET A 158 14.04 3.22 17.76
N ILE A 159 14.21 2.80 16.51
CA ILE A 159 15.11 3.36 15.51
C ILE A 159 14.23 3.99 14.44
N LEU A 160 14.41 5.28 14.16
CA LEU A 160 13.63 5.98 13.15
C LEU A 160 14.29 5.80 11.78
N VAL A 161 13.49 5.54 10.75
CA VAL A 161 13.96 5.24 9.39
C VAL A 161 13.34 6.20 8.38
N PHE A 162 14.19 6.81 7.56
CA PHE A 162 13.79 7.70 6.46
C PHE A 162 14.44 7.28 5.12
N HIS A 163 13.95 7.86 4.03
CA HIS A 163 14.55 7.71 2.70
C HIS A 163 14.81 9.07 2.05
N GLY A 164 16.08 9.49 2.01
CA GLY A 164 16.53 10.57 1.12
C GLY A 164 15.73 11.87 1.25
N GLY A 165 15.88 12.56 2.38
CA GLY A 165 15.02 13.69 2.71
C GLY A 165 14.90 13.96 4.20
N SER A 166 15.69 13.25 5.02
CA SER A 166 15.60 13.27 6.48
C SER A 166 15.49 14.67 7.04
N ALA A 167 16.21 15.69 6.53
CA ALA A 167 16.09 17.05 7.06
C ALA A 167 14.67 17.65 7.00
N SER A 168 13.86 17.30 5.99
CA SER A 168 12.48 17.78 5.86
C SER A 168 11.52 16.91 6.66
N ASP A 169 11.60 15.59 6.48
CA ASP A 169 10.71 14.64 7.17
C ASP A 169 10.95 14.62 8.68
N TRP A 170 12.21 14.78 9.10
CA TRP A 170 12.60 14.95 10.50
C TRP A 170 12.04 16.24 11.10
N LYS A 171 12.09 17.36 10.38
CA LYS A 171 11.48 18.62 10.86
C LYS A 171 9.98 18.46 11.04
N ILE A 172 9.31 17.78 10.12
CA ILE A 172 7.89 17.46 10.26
C ILE A 172 7.67 16.55 11.46
N PHE A 173 8.43 15.46 11.58
CA PHE A 173 8.34 14.51 12.68
C PHE A 173 8.49 15.21 14.05
N GLN A 174 9.47 16.11 14.17
CA GLN A 174 9.65 16.96 15.36
C GLN A 174 8.50 17.96 15.56
N GLY A 175 8.05 18.62 14.49
CA GLY A 175 6.95 19.58 14.54
C GLY A 175 5.61 18.96 14.94
N LEU A 176 5.45 17.66 14.68
CA LEU A 176 4.31 16.84 15.09
C LEU A 176 4.44 16.29 16.53
N GLN A 177 5.51 16.64 17.25
CA GLN A 177 5.77 16.20 18.63
C GLN A 177 5.81 14.67 18.78
N LEU A 178 6.27 13.97 17.74
CA LEU A 178 6.45 12.52 17.76
C LEU A 178 7.82 12.10 18.31
N ASP A 179 8.58 13.04 18.88
CA ASP A 179 9.98 12.91 19.25
C ASP A 179 10.18 12.14 20.56
N GLN A 180 9.70 10.90 20.59
CA GLN A 180 9.90 9.93 21.68
C GLN A 180 11.35 9.41 21.81
N GLN A 181 12.33 10.25 21.48
CA GLN A 181 13.77 9.98 21.61
C GLN A 181 14.20 8.67 20.92
N PRO A 182 14.19 8.60 19.58
CA PRO A 182 14.73 7.44 18.88
C PRO A 182 16.19 7.22 19.28
N LEU A 183 16.60 5.96 19.45
CA LEU A 183 17.99 5.63 19.79
C LEU A 183 18.96 6.00 18.67
N PHE A 184 18.47 6.00 17.43
CA PHE A 184 19.22 6.37 16.24
C PHE A 184 18.26 6.74 15.10
N VAL A 185 18.72 7.58 14.18
CA VAL A 185 18.01 7.92 12.94
C VAL A 185 18.79 7.34 11.76
N LEU A 186 18.14 6.46 11.02
CA LEU A 186 18.72 5.75 9.89
C LEU A 186 18.17 6.31 8.58
N GLU A 187 19.06 6.61 7.63
CA GLU A 187 18.69 6.94 6.26
C GLU A 187 19.06 5.81 5.30
N THR A 188 18.05 5.23 4.64
CA THR A 188 18.26 4.13 3.68
C THR A 188 19.20 4.53 2.54
N VAL A 189 19.14 5.77 2.05
CA VAL A 189 20.04 6.27 1.00
C VAL A 189 21.51 6.33 1.41
N LYS A 190 21.79 6.51 2.70
CA LYS A 190 23.16 6.50 3.26
C LYS A 190 23.59 5.07 3.54
N ALA A 191 22.71 4.26 4.13
CA ALA A 191 22.94 2.84 4.39
C ALA A 191 23.26 2.05 3.11
N ALA A 192 22.64 2.38 1.97
CA ALA A 192 22.86 1.69 0.71
C ALA A 192 24.22 1.95 0.07
N GLN A 193 24.94 3.03 0.45
CA GLN A 193 26.12 3.47 -0.30
C GLN A 193 27.25 2.46 -0.28
N HIS A 194 27.59 1.90 0.88
CA HIS A 194 28.66 0.92 1.00
C HIS A 194 28.28 -0.45 0.43
N PRO A 195 27.15 -1.07 0.82
CA PRO A 195 26.80 -2.42 0.37
C PRO A 195 26.64 -2.53 -1.14
N LEU A 196 26.17 -1.45 -1.79
CA LEU A 196 25.97 -1.40 -3.24
C LEU A 196 27.09 -0.65 -3.98
N ARG A 197 28.14 -0.22 -3.27
CA ARG A 197 29.30 0.45 -3.86
C ARG A 197 28.94 1.72 -4.65
N LEU A 198 27.97 2.48 -4.17
CA LEU A 198 27.39 3.63 -4.89
C LEU A 198 28.23 4.89 -4.74
N SER A 199 28.42 5.61 -5.86
CA SER A 199 29.02 6.95 -5.88
C SER A 199 28.01 8.07 -5.57
N TYR A 200 26.71 7.80 -5.64
CA TYR A 200 25.64 8.75 -5.34
C TYR A 200 24.46 8.04 -4.64
N ARG A 201 23.52 8.83 -4.13
CA ARG A 201 22.32 8.34 -3.43
C ARG A 201 21.24 7.95 -4.44
N TRP A 202 20.75 6.72 -4.35
CA TRP A 202 19.68 6.23 -5.21
C TRP A 202 18.30 6.63 -4.68
N SER A 203 17.34 6.81 -5.59
CA SER A 203 15.93 6.90 -5.24
C SER A 203 15.41 5.56 -4.71
N LEU A 204 14.26 5.60 -4.04
CA LEU A 204 13.62 4.40 -3.50
C LEU A 204 13.28 3.43 -4.63
N GLU A 205 12.67 3.93 -5.70
CA GLU A 205 12.34 3.16 -6.90
C GLU A 205 13.56 2.41 -7.44
N LYS A 206 14.71 3.09 -7.55
CA LYS A 206 15.95 2.47 -8.03
C LYS A 206 16.46 1.37 -7.09
N LEU A 207 16.34 1.55 -5.77
CA LEU A 207 16.69 0.50 -4.79
C LEU A 207 15.75 -0.70 -4.93
N LEU A 208 14.43 -0.48 -4.99
CA LEU A 208 13.43 -1.54 -5.08
C LEU A 208 13.61 -2.38 -6.36
N ASP A 209 13.81 -1.71 -7.51
CA ASP A 209 14.12 -2.36 -8.79
C ASP A 209 15.39 -3.23 -8.68
N THR A 210 16.46 -2.65 -8.13
CA THR A 210 17.77 -3.34 -8.02
C THR A 210 17.69 -4.54 -7.08
N PHE A 211 16.87 -4.48 -6.06
CA PHE A 211 16.65 -5.58 -5.12
C PHE A 211 15.60 -6.60 -5.57
N HIS A 212 14.91 -6.34 -6.68
CA HIS A 212 13.77 -7.11 -7.14
C HIS A 212 12.68 -7.21 -6.07
N ILE A 213 12.42 -6.10 -5.37
CA ILE A 213 11.32 -5.97 -4.42
C ILE A 213 10.08 -5.56 -5.22
N PRO A 214 8.97 -6.33 -5.22
CA PRO A 214 7.73 -5.90 -5.84
C PRO A 214 7.20 -4.62 -5.18
N PHE A 215 6.86 -3.60 -5.97
CA PHE A 215 6.32 -2.34 -5.46
C PHE A 215 5.28 -1.71 -6.38
N ALA A 216 4.44 -0.86 -5.80
CA ALA A 216 3.46 -0.06 -6.52
C ALA A 216 3.04 1.14 -5.67
N ALA A 217 2.49 2.18 -6.32
CA ALA A 217 1.87 3.34 -5.64
C ALA A 217 2.76 4.00 -4.57
N LEU A 218 4.00 4.37 -4.95
CA LEU A 218 4.95 5.02 -4.03
C LEU A 218 4.52 6.42 -3.56
N HIS A 219 3.57 7.07 -4.25
CA HIS A 219 2.92 8.32 -3.81
C HIS A 219 1.82 8.10 -2.75
N ALA A 220 1.86 6.97 -2.05
CA ALA A 220 1.10 6.74 -0.86
C ALA A 220 2.12 6.60 0.27
N ALA A 221 2.16 7.58 1.18
CA ALA A 221 3.19 7.65 2.21
C ALA A 221 3.31 6.36 3.04
N GLY A 222 2.18 5.71 3.35
CA GLY A 222 2.18 4.41 4.04
C GLY A 222 2.91 3.31 3.25
N ASN A 223 2.79 3.32 1.92
CA ASN A 223 3.55 2.41 1.07
C ASN A 223 5.04 2.80 1.03
N GLY A 224 5.36 4.09 0.92
CA GLY A 224 6.74 4.60 0.96
C GLY A 224 7.48 4.11 2.20
N ALA A 225 6.93 4.39 3.38
CA ALA A 225 7.45 3.91 4.66
C ALA A 225 7.63 2.38 4.70
N HIS A 226 6.66 1.61 4.19
CA HIS A 226 6.76 0.14 4.12
C HIS A 226 7.95 -0.29 3.25
N PHE A 227 8.10 0.32 2.09
CA PHE A 227 9.18 0.01 1.16
C PHE A 227 10.55 0.50 1.64
N PHE A 228 10.63 1.52 2.52
CA PHE A 228 11.88 1.87 3.19
C PHE A 228 12.41 0.68 4.00
N LEU A 229 11.53 0.02 4.77
CA LEU A 229 11.90 -1.14 5.60
C LEU A 229 12.28 -2.37 4.76
N ARG A 230 11.56 -2.63 3.66
CA ARG A 230 11.93 -3.71 2.73
C ARG A 230 13.28 -3.45 2.04
N ALA A 231 13.51 -2.21 1.58
CA ALA A 231 14.80 -1.82 1.01
C ALA A 231 15.90 -1.94 2.07
N LEU A 232 15.64 -1.52 3.31
CA LEU A 232 16.59 -1.63 4.42
C LEU A 232 16.98 -3.07 4.71
N ALA A 233 16.02 -4.00 4.68
CA ALA A 233 16.28 -5.42 4.84
C ALA A 233 17.24 -5.95 3.76
N MET A 234 17.02 -5.60 2.50
CA MET A 234 17.93 -6.01 1.42
C MET A 234 19.29 -5.30 1.44
N ILE A 235 19.35 -4.06 1.94
CA ILE A 235 20.64 -3.38 2.19
C ILE A 235 21.45 -4.16 3.22
N ALA A 236 20.82 -4.60 4.31
CA ALA A 236 21.47 -5.41 5.33
C ALA A 236 21.95 -6.76 4.76
N VAL A 237 21.11 -7.44 3.98
CA VAL A 237 21.49 -8.68 3.28
C VAL A 237 22.72 -8.46 2.39
N LYS A 238 22.71 -7.42 1.56
CA LYS A 238 23.85 -7.12 0.67
C LYS A 238 25.12 -6.76 1.42
N ASP A 239 24.99 -6.04 2.53
CA ASP A 239 26.13 -5.74 3.39
C ASP A 239 26.72 -7.05 3.93
N ALA A 240 25.89 -7.93 4.47
CA ALA A 240 26.29 -9.22 5.02
C ALA A 240 26.96 -10.14 3.97
N GLU A 241 26.36 -10.28 2.79
CA GLU A 241 26.89 -11.07 1.66
C GLU A 241 28.24 -10.54 1.12
N SER A 242 28.46 -9.22 1.22
CA SER A 242 29.68 -8.59 0.70
C SER A 242 30.91 -8.79 1.58
N ARG A 243 30.73 -9.38 2.77
CA ARG A 243 31.79 -9.51 3.76
C ARG A 243 32.69 -10.71 3.43
N PRO A 244 34.01 -10.55 3.59
CA PRO A 244 34.98 -11.61 3.33
C PRO A 244 34.98 -12.74 4.38
N ASP A 245 34.35 -12.52 5.55
CA ASP A 245 34.23 -13.53 6.62
C ASP A 245 33.13 -14.57 6.34
N GLY A 246 32.27 -14.35 5.33
CA GLY A 246 31.42 -15.37 4.73
C GLY A 246 30.40 -16.04 5.66
N ALA A 247 30.16 -15.49 6.85
CA ALA A 247 29.42 -16.14 7.93
C ALA A 247 28.08 -15.45 8.25
N ALA A 248 27.42 -14.87 7.24
CA ALA A 248 26.03 -14.49 7.44
C ALA A 248 25.21 -15.78 7.63
N ASP A 249 24.45 -15.87 8.72
CA ASP A 249 23.55 -17.00 8.96
C ASP A 249 22.55 -17.11 7.80
N ASP A 250 22.59 -18.24 7.07
CA ASP A 250 21.71 -18.50 5.93
C ASP A 250 20.23 -18.32 6.29
N ALA A 251 19.83 -18.69 7.52
CA ALA A 251 18.46 -18.53 7.98
C ALA A 251 18.08 -17.05 8.14
N TRP A 252 18.99 -16.22 8.63
CA TRP A 252 18.79 -14.77 8.73
C TRP A 252 18.72 -14.12 7.35
N VAL A 253 19.63 -14.48 6.45
CA VAL A 253 19.65 -13.97 5.06
C VAL A 253 18.34 -14.31 4.36
N GLN A 254 17.88 -15.56 4.50
CA GLN A 254 16.61 -16.01 3.94
C GLN A 254 15.44 -15.23 4.53
N ALA A 255 15.38 -15.07 5.86
CA ALA A 255 14.33 -14.32 6.53
C ALA A 255 14.21 -12.87 6.05
N MET A 256 15.33 -12.15 5.98
CA MET A 256 15.34 -10.76 5.53
C MET A 256 14.97 -10.65 4.04
N THR A 257 15.39 -11.63 3.23
CA THR A 257 15.02 -11.72 1.81
C THR A 257 13.52 -11.98 1.63
N ASP A 258 12.95 -12.89 2.41
CA ASP A 258 11.52 -13.23 2.38
C ASP A 258 10.67 -12.00 2.76
N ILE A 259 11.03 -11.31 3.85
CA ILE A 259 10.35 -10.09 4.29
C ILE A 259 10.38 -9.03 3.18
N ALA A 260 11.55 -8.82 2.56
CA ALA A 260 11.70 -7.79 1.55
C ALA A 260 10.95 -8.10 0.25
N ARG A 261 10.99 -9.36 -0.20
CA ARG A 261 10.48 -9.78 -1.51
C ARG A 261 9.08 -10.39 -1.47
N LEU A 262 8.42 -10.33 -0.32
CA LEU A 262 7.05 -10.75 -0.16
C LEU A 262 6.16 -10.11 -1.25
N GLN A 263 5.28 -10.90 -1.85
CA GLN A 263 4.38 -10.40 -2.89
C GLN A 263 3.47 -9.30 -2.36
N LEU A 264 3.05 -8.40 -3.23
CA LEU A 264 2.10 -7.35 -2.85
C LEU A 264 0.75 -7.99 -2.49
N PRO A 265 0.03 -7.44 -1.49
CA PRO A 265 -1.34 -7.83 -1.25
C PRO A 265 -2.18 -7.71 -2.52
N ALA A 266 -3.05 -8.69 -2.76
CA ALA A 266 -3.99 -8.62 -3.87
C ALA A 266 -4.80 -7.34 -3.73
N ARG A 267 -4.76 -6.47 -4.74
CA ARG A 267 -5.65 -5.31 -4.76
C ARG A 267 -7.08 -5.85 -4.79
N PRO A 268 -7.98 -5.34 -3.94
CA PRO A 268 -9.40 -5.56 -4.17
C PRO A 268 -9.67 -5.10 -5.60
N GLU A 269 -10.26 -5.97 -6.42
CA GLU A 269 -10.76 -5.59 -7.75
C GLU A 269 -11.52 -4.29 -7.60
N PRO A 270 -11.21 -3.25 -8.38
CA PRO A 270 -11.93 -1.99 -8.29
C PRO A 270 -13.40 -2.31 -8.53
N GLY A 271 -14.21 -2.15 -7.48
CA GLY A 271 -15.66 -2.24 -7.61
C GLY A 271 -16.14 -1.23 -8.67
N PRO A 272 -17.35 -1.42 -9.21
CA PRO A 272 -17.87 -0.55 -10.26
C PRO A 272 -17.76 0.92 -9.82
N THR A 273 -17.13 1.73 -10.66
CA THR A 273 -16.94 3.15 -10.45
C THR A 273 -18.29 3.84 -10.27
N ALA A 274 -18.30 5.02 -9.62
CA ALA A 274 -19.54 5.79 -9.48
C ALA A 274 -20.21 6.11 -10.83
N ASP A 275 -19.42 6.24 -11.90
CA ASP A 275 -19.95 6.41 -13.25
C ASP A 275 -20.52 5.12 -13.83
N GLU A 276 -19.93 3.95 -13.54
CA GLU A 276 -20.50 2.64 -13.90
C GLU A 276 -21.78 2.36 -13.13
N ILE A 277 -21.82 2.64 -11.83
CA ILE A 277 -23.03 2.56 -11.00
C ILE A 277 -24.09 3.51 -11.57
N ARG A 278 -23.74 4.77 -11.84
CA ARG A 278 -24.67 5.75 -12.44
C ARG A 278 -25.11 5.32 -13.84
N HIS A 279 -24.25 4.63 -14.60
CA HIS A 279 -24.61 4.11 -15.90
C HIS A 279 -25.60 2.96 -15.76
N GLN A 280 -25.38 2.04 -14.83
CA GLN A 280 -26.26 0.93 -14.49
C GLN A 280 -27.63 1.44 -14.04
N ASP A 281 -27.68 2.35 -13.07
CA ASP A 281 -28.91 2.99 -12.58
C ASP A 281 -29.69 3.66 -13.71
N ASN A 282 -28.98 4.34 -14.62
CA ASN A 282 -29.61 4.98 -15.78
C ASN A 282 -30.14 3.97 -16.80
N GLN A 283 -29.46 2.83 -16.99
CA GLN A 283 -29.95 1.75 -17.85
C GLN A 283 -31.19 1.09 -17.24
N GLU A 284 -31.17 0.76 -15.95
CA GLU A 284 -32.34 0.21 -15.24
C GLU A 284 -33.53 1.17 -15.24
N ALA A 285 -33.29 2.47 -15.03
CA ALA A 285 -34.33 3.48 -15.11
C ALA A 285 -34.94 3.59 -16.52
N LYS A 286 -34.12 3.46 -17.58
CA LYS A 286 -34.60 3.43 -18.98
C LYS A 286 -35.42 2.18 -19.27
N GLU A 287 -34.94 1.01 -18.88
CA GLU A 287 -35.63 -0.28 -18.99
C GLU A 287 -37.01 -0.22 -18.31
N ARG A 288 -37.04 0.26 -17.06
CA ARG A 288 -38.28 0.39 -16.28
C ARG A 288 -39.26 1.38 -16.91
N ARG A 289 -38.78 2.47 -17.52
CA ARG A 289 -39.63 3.41 -18.28
C ARG A 289 -40.19 2.77 -19.56
N LYS A 290 -39.38 1.98 -20.27
CA LYS A 290 -39.80 1.25 -21.48
C LYS A 290 -40.88 0.21 -21.14
N ALA A 291 -40.68 -0.58 -20.08
CA ALA A 291 -41.66 -1.55 -19.59
C ALA A 291 -43.00 -0.90 -19.21
N LYS A 292 -42.97 0.22 -18.47
CA LYS A 292 -44.19 0.98 -18.13
C LYS A 292 -44.94 1.49 -19.35
N ARG A 293 -44.23 1.97 -20.39
CA ARG A 293 -44.84 2.40 -21.65
C ARG A 293 -45.49 1.24 -22.40
N ALA A 294 -44.80 0.10 -22.50
CA ALA A 294 -45.33 -1.10 -23.13
C ALA A 294 -46.61 -1.60 -22.44
N ALA A 295 -46.59 -1.68 -21.10
CA ALA A 295 -47.75 -2.07 -20.32
C ALA A 295 -48.96 -1.12 -20.52
N LYS A 296 -48.72 0.19 -20.62
CA LYS A 296 -49.77 1.18 -20.89
C LYS A 296 -50.37 1.03 -22.29
N ILE A 297 -49.54 0.73 -23.29
CA ILE A 297 -49.99 0.50 -24.66
C ILE A 297 -50.84 -0.77 -24.71
N GLU A 298 -50.38 -1.86 -24.10
CA GLU A 298 -51.12 -3.13 -24.07
C GLU A 298 -52.45 -3.00 -23.33
N ARG A 299 -52.48 -2.25 -22.22
CA ARG A 299 -53.74 -1.95 -21.51
C ARG A 299 -54.75 -1.23 -22.41
N ARG A 300 -54.30 -0.22 -23.16
CA ARG A 300 -55.14 0.51 -24.12
C ARG A 300 -55.59 -0.35 -25.29
N ARG A 301 -54.78 -1.32 -25.70
CA ARG A 301 -55.13 -2.30 -26.74
C ARG A 301 -56.29 -3.18 -26.27
N ARG A 302 -56.17 -3.77 -25.07
CA ARG A 302 -57.25 -4.55 -24.44
C ARG A 302 -58.52 -3.75 -24.23
N GLU A 303 -58.42 -2.52 -23.68
CA GLU A 303 -59.58 -1.65 -23.51
C GLU A 303 -60.32 -1.32 -24.82
N ARG A 304 -59.62 -1.32 -25.97
CA ARG A 304 -60.24 -1.14 -27.30
C ARG A 304 -60.89 -2.43 -27.80
N GLU A 305 -60.23 -3.57 -27.62
CA GLU A 305 -60.77 -4.88 -27.95
C GLU A 305 -62.07 -5.14 -27.16
N ASP A 306 -62.07 -4.89 -25.85
CA ASP A 306 -63.25 -5.04 -24.99
C ASP A 306 -64.41 -4.13 -25.42
N ARG A 307 -64.13 -2.88 -25.81
CA ARG A 307 -65.18 -1.98 -26.36
C ARG A 307 -65.73 -2.46 -27.69
N SER A 308 -64.87 -2.98 -28.58
CA SER A 308 -65.31 -3.51 -29.86
C SER A 308 -66.19 -4.76 -29.67
N PHE A 309 -65.87 -5.60 -28.69
CA PHE A 309 -66.67 -6.77 -28.35
C PHE A 309 -68.02 -6.37 -27.75
N ALA A 310 -68.04 -5.37 -26.86
CA ALA A 310 -69.27 -4.85 -26.27
C ALA A 310 -70.18 -4.12 -27.28
N SER A 311 -69.64 -3.52 -28.35
CA SER A 311 -70.45 -2.93 -29.42
C SER A 311 -71.04 -3.95 -30.38
N ILE A 312 -70.47 -5.16 -30.46
CA ILE A 312 -71.00 -6.27 -31.28
C ILE A 312 -72.10 -7.03 -30.52
N SER A 313 -72.06 -7.06 -29.18
CA SER A 313 -73.09 -7.72 -28.37
C SER A 313 -74.28 -6.82 -27.98
N ALA A 314 -74.29 -5.56 -28.38
CA ALA A 314 -75.35 -4.60 -28.07
C ALA A 314 -76.25 -4.28 -29.28
N ASP A 315 -76.19 -5.08 -30.34
CA ASP A 315 -77.09 -4.98 -31.49
C ASP A 315 -78.36 -5.82 -31.22
N PRO A 316 -79.53 -5.22 -30.95
CA PRO A 316 -80.75 -5.96 -30.63
C PRO A 316 -81.50 -6.46 -31.88
N ASP A 317 -81.05 -6.13 -33.08
CA ASP A 317 -81.77 -6.39 -34.34
C ASP A 317 -81.21 -7.60 -35.12
N LEU A 318 -81.08 -8.74 -34.44
CA LEU A 318 -81.09 -10.06 -35.07
C LEU A 318 -82.17 -10.94 -34.43
N ASP A 319 -83.37 -10.38 -34.34
CA ASP A 319 -84.59 -11.16 -34.43
C ASP A 319 -84.95 -11.30 -35.93
N GLU A 320 -85.57 -12.42 -36.28
CA GLU A 320 -86.16 -12.71 -37.58
C GLU A 320 -85.25 -13.27 -38.71
N ALA A 321 -85.10 -14.60 -38.71
CA ALA A 321 -85.40 -15.43 -39.89
C ALA A 321 -85.37 -16.93 -39.51
N LEU A 322 -86.48 -17.43 -38.98
CA LEU A 322 -86.79 -18.85 -38.96
C LEU A 322 -87.01 -19.33 -40.41
N PRO A 323 -86.24 -20.31 -40.93
CA PRO A 323 -86.61 -20.97 -42.19
C PRO A 323 -87.79 -21.93 -41.95
N PRO A 324 -88.72 -22.04 -42.92
CA PRO A 324 -89.96 -22.79 -42.75
C PRO A 324 -89.71 -24.30 -42.71
N ALA A 325 -90.57 -24.97 -41.94
CA ALA A 325 -90.64 -26.42 -41.84
C ALA A 325 -90.85 -27.07 -43.21
N ILE A 326 -89.89 -27.89 -43.63
CA ILE A 326 -90.08 -28.85 -44.71
C ILE A 326 -90.78 -30.06 -44.10
N THR A 327 -92.04 -30.20 -44.48
CA THR A 327 -92.84 -31.42 -44.35
C THR A 327 -92.42 -32.36 -45.48
N GLU A 328 -92.03 -33.58 -45.15
CA GLU A 328 -92.19 -34.70 -46.08
C GLU A 328 -92.48 -36.01 -45.33
N HIS A 329 -93.65 -36.53 -45.65
CA HIS A 329 -94.14 -37.87 -45.39
C HIS A 329 -93.26 -38.91 -46.08
N CYS A 330 -92.99 -40.04 -45.42
CA CYS A 330 -93.25 -41.33 -46.07
C CYS A 330 -93.50 -42.43 -45.05
N SER A 331 -94.63 -43.10 -45.24
CA SER A 331 -95.06 -44.33 -44.59
C SER A 331 -94.44 -45.54 -45.31
N ALA A 332 -94.00 -46.53 -44.56
CA ALA A 332 -94.30 -47.97 -44.75
C ALA A 332 -93.66 -48.75 -43.60
#